data_AF-A0A519W0H9-F1
#
_entry.id   AF-A0A519W0H9-F1
#
_cell.length_a   1.000
_cell.length_b   1.000
_cell.length_c   1.000
_cell.angle_alpha   90.00
_cell.angle_beta   90.00
_cell.angle_gamma   90.00
#
_symmetry.space_group_name_H-M   'P 1'
#
loop_
_entity.id
_entity.type
_entity.pdbx_description
1 polymer ?
#
loop_
_entity_poly.entity_id
_entity_poly.type
_entity_poly.pdbx_seq_one_letter_code
_entity_poly.pdbx_strand_id
1 'polypeptide(L)' 'MQQGTVKFFNETKGFGFITPSNGDAEIFVHASG' A
#
# COMPACT_ATOMS: atom_id res chain seq x y z
N MET A 1 -8.51 -8.49 -8.88
CA MET A 1 -8.33 -7.56 -7.74
C MET A 1 -7.12 -8.04 -6.96
N GLN A 2 -6.09 -7.21 -6.81
CA GLN A 2 -4.94 -7.54 -5.97
C GLN A 2 -5.33 -7.27 -4.51
N GLN A 3 -5.14 -8.24 -3.62
CA GLN A 3 -5.38 -8.10 -2.19
C GLN A 3 -4.04 -8.09 -1.43
N GLY A 4 -3.98 -7.31 -0.36
CA GLY A 4 -2.79 -7.17 0.46
C GLY A 4 -3.09 -6.43 1.76
N THR A 5 -2.13 -6.43 2.67
CA THR A 5 -2.25 -5.76 3.97
C THR A 5 -1.53 -4.42 3.91
N VAL A 6 -2.18 -3.36 4.41
CA VAL A 6 -1.52 -2.06 4.58
C VAL A 6 -0.43 -2.21 5.63
N LYS A 7 0.83 -2.07 5.21
CA LYS A 7 1.98 -2.11 6.11
C LYS A 7 2.13 -0.78 6.83
N PHE A 8 2.00 0.30 6.08
CA PHE A 8 2.12 1.66 6.58
C PHE A 8 1.28 2.59 5.72
N PHE A 9 0.60 3.54 6.36
CA PHE A 9 -0.06 4.63 5.65
C PHE A 9 0.07 5.91 6.46
N ASN A 10 0.52 6.99 5.81
CA ASN A 10 0.58 8.31 6.38
C ASN A 10 -0.63 9.11 5.89
N GLU A 11 -1.63 9.28 6.74
CA GLU A 11 -2.85 10.01 6.39
C GLU A 11 -2.59 11.48 6.10
N THR A 12 -1.67 12.12 6.85
CA THR A 12 -1.31 13.52 6.64
C THR A 12 -0.65 13.77 5.29
N LYS A 13 0.21 12.84 4.83
CA LYS A 13 0.93 12.95 3.55
C LYS A 13 0.20 12.24 2.40
N GLY A 14 -0.83 11.45 2.68
CA GLY A 14 -1.65 10.76 1.67
C GLY A 14 -0.94 9.63 0.93
N PHE A 15 0.06 8.97 1.52
CA PHE A 15 0.75 7.85 0.88
C PHE A 15 1.07 6.71 1.85
N GLY A 16 1.33 5.53 1.30
CA GLY A 16 1.71 4.36 2.08
C GLY A 16 2.31 3.22 1.26
N PHE A 17 2.44 2.07 1.94
CA PHE A 17 2.92 0.83 1.37
C PHE A 17 1.98 -0.32 1.73
N ILE A 18 1.72 -1.18 0.75
CA ILE A 18 0.93 -2.40 0.90
C ILE A 18 1.85 -3.59 0.66
N THR A 19 1.76 -4.59 1.53
CA THR A 19 2.40 -5.89 1.34
C THR A 19 1.40 -6.83 0.66
N PRO A 20 1.65 -7.27 -0.58
CA PRO A 20 0.77 -8.20 -1.29
C PRO A 20 0.72 -9.58 -0.63
N SER A 21 -0.44 -10.24 -0.67
CA SER A 21 -0.59 -11.59 -0.10
C SER A 21 0.15 -12.69 -0.87
N ASN A 22 0.57 -12.42 -2.10
CA ASN A 22 1.29 -13.34 -2.97
C ASN A 22 2.82 -13.28 -2.82
N GLY A 23 3.33 -12.48 -1.86
CA GLY A 23 4.77 -12.39 -1.57
C GLY A 23 5.56 -11.54 -2.57
N ASP A 24 4.87 -10.78 -3.43
CA ASP A 24 5.49 -9.79 -4.31
C ASP A 24 6.11 -8.63 -3.51
N ALA A 25 6.90 -7.82 -4.21
CA ALA A 25 7.48 -6.60 -3.66
C ALA A 25 6.42 -5.62 -3.14
N GLU A 26 6.85 -4.75 -2.22
CA GLU A 26 5.97 -3.76 -1.59
C GLU A 26 5.42 -2.78 -2.63
N ILE A 27 4.11 -2.56 -2.58
CA ILE A 27 3.41 -1.68 -3.49
C ILE A 27 3.27 -0.31 -2.82
N PHE A 28 3.87 0.71 -3.43
CA PHE A 28 3.62 2.10 -3.04
C PHE A 28 2.22 2.54 -3.48
N VAL A 29 1.50 3.21 -2.60
CA VAL A 29 0.15 3.74 -2.88
C VAL A 29 0.05 5.23 -2.51
N HIS A 30 -0.71 5.97 -3.30
CA HIS A 30 -1.05 7.38 -3.06
C HIS A 30 -2.58 7.55 -3.07
N ALA A 31 -3.10 8.32 -2.12
CA ALA A 31 -4.54 8.45 -1.88
C ALA A 31 -5.30 9.21 -2.97
N SER A 32 -4.59 9.97 -3.81
CA SER A 32 -5.17 10.82 -4.86
C SER A 32 -4.76 10.39 -6.28
N GLY A 33 -4.98 9.11 -6.59
CA GLY A 33 -4.86 8.58 -7.95
C GLY A 33 -6.14 8.76 -8.75
#